data_AF-A0A3B9BTF9-F1
#
_entry.id   AF-A0A3B9BTF9-F1
#
_cell.length_a   1.000
_cell.length_b   1.000
_cell.length_c   1.000
_cell.angle_alpha   90.00
_cell.angle_beta   90.00
_cell.angle_gamma   90.00
#
_symmetry.space_group_name_H-M   'P 1'
#
loop_
_entity.id
_entity.type
_entity.pdbx_description
1 polymer ?
#
loop_
_entity_poly.entity_id
_entity_poly.type
_entity_poly.pdbx_seq_one_letter_code
_entity_poly.pdbx_strand_id
1 'polypeptide(L)'
;MDGNLNALTTIFTEFYYWVTVVFMFLIHVGFCMYEVGASRRKNHLHTLMKNIMIIPLVTVTFFFFGWWIYWAFPSFPILGGIDFAAGEANLPTSETMATHLGDRITGVFWAAFLLFSWTAASIVSGAVIERIRSSALWVHAVLIGSVWWIIDAAWGWHYAGWMVQKLGYHDAYASGVIHAIAGGYALAVLMVLGPRIGKFAADGTPRDIPPHNPWMVTLGIFMIYTGFWGFYAACNVPLISPEVIDGQITGTTWTATNIYLGPTSLGAITFNFLLSLSGGLMASYLISKGDPFWTFSGGLAGIIGASAGNDLYHPMQALIIGAIVPMLAYKLHYYVERR
;
A
#
# COMPACT_ATOMS: atom_id res chain seq x y z
N MET A 1 34.83 -6.87 19.13
CA MET A 1 34.47 -6.21 17.86
C MET A 1 32.97 -6.32 17.60
N ASP A 2 32.31 -7.34 18.17
CA ASP A 2 30.89 -7.65 17.96
C ASP A 2 29.93 -6.55 18.45
N GLY A 3 30.27 -5.82 19.52
CA GLY A 3 29.43 -4.73 20.04
C GLY A 3 29.23 -3.57 19.06
N ASN A 4 30.30 -3.12 18.39
CA ASN A 4 30.21 -2.01 17.44
C ASN A 4 29.55 -2.43 16.11
N LEU A 5 29.76 -3.66 15.66
CA LEU A 5 29.12 -4.20 14.45
C LEU A 5 27.62 -4.40 14.66
N ASN A 6 27.22 -4.92 15.82
CA ASN A 6 25.81 -5.07 16.18
C ASN A 6 25.13 -3.71 16.33
N ALA A 7 25.80 -2.73 16.96
CA ALA A 7 25.29 -1.37 17.05
C ALA A 7 25.13 -0.73 15.67
N LEU A 8 26.09 -0.92 14.76
CA LEU A 8 26.00 -0.41 13.38
C LEU A 8 24.84 -1.05 12.61
N THR A 9 24.66 -2.36 12.74
CA THR A 9 23.55 -3.10 12.08
C THR A 9 22.20 -2.62 12.60
N THR A 10 22.08 -2.47 13.92
CA THR A 10 20.86 -2.00 14.58
C THR A 10 20.51 -0.58 14.12
N ILE A 11 21.47 0.35 14.19
CA ILE A 11 21.27 1.74 13.74
C ILE A 11 20.97 1.80 12.24
N PHE A 12 21.59 0.95 11.43
CA PHE A 12 21.29 0.87 10.00
C PHE A 12 19.85 0.46 9.76
N THR A 13 19.37 -0.60 10.41
CA THR A 13 17.98 -1.08 10.25
C THR A 13 16.96 -0.07 10.78
N GLU A 14 17.24 0.58 11.92
CA GLU A 14 16.43 1.68 12.45
C GLU A 14 16.34 2.83 11.45
N PHE A 15 17.49 3.33 10.98
CA PHE A 15 17.56 4.46 10.05
C PHE A 15 16.93 4.11 8.70
N TYR A 16 17.13 2.89 8.22
CA TYR A 16 16.52 2.38 7.00
C TYR A 16 15.01 2.56 7.06
N TYR A 17 14.33 1.96 8.05
CA TYR A 17 12.89 2.07 8.19
C TYR A 17 12.44 3.51 8.47
N TRP A 18 13.15 4.24 9.32
CA TRP A 18 12.81 5.63 9.64
C TRP A 18 12.79 6.51 8.38
N VAL A 19 13.78 6.39 7.50
CA VAL A 19 13.80 7.11 6.21
C VAL A 19 12.71 6.60 5.27
N THR A 20 12.44 5.29 5.22
CA THR A 20 11.34 4.77 4.38
C THR A 20 9.99 5.38 4.75
N VAL A 21 9.72 5.56 6.05
CA VAL A 21 8.49 6.16 6.57
C VAL A 21 8.33 7.60 6.08
N VAL A 22 9.41 8.39 6.10
CA VAL A 22 9.40 9.78 5.60
C VAL A 22 9.06 9.82 4.10
N PHE A 23 9.64 8.93 3.29
CA PHE A 23 9.30 8.84 1.88
C PHE A 23 7.87 8.38 1.65
N MET A 24 7.39 7.34 2.36
CA MET A 24 6.02 6.84 2.24
C MET A 24 4.98 7.90 2.58
N PHE A 25 5.29 8.84 3.46
CA PHE A 25 4.40 9.98 3.76
C PHE A 25 4.04 10.77 2.49
N LEU A 26 4.94 10.83 1.50
CA LEU A 26 4.68 11.49 0.21
C LEU A 26 3.56 10.81 -0.59
N ILE A 27 3.28 9.53 -0.36
CA ILE A 27 2.11 8.86 -0.96
C ILE A 27 0.84 9.55 -0.49
N HIS A 28 0.71 9.79 0.81
CA HIS A 28 -0.47 10.44 1.37
C HIS A 28 -0.58 11.92 0.96
N VAL A 29 0.54 12.64 0.92
CA VAL A 29 0.59 14.00 0.35
C VAL A 29 0.14 13.98 -1.11
N GLY A 30 0.61 13.01 -1.89
CA GLY A 30 0.26 12.82 -3.29
C GLY A 30 -1.22 12.53 -3.50
N PHE A 31 -1.82 11.63 -2.70
CA PHE A 31 -3.28 11.42 -2.68
C PHE A 31 -4.02 12.71 -2.35
N CYS A 32 -3.60 13.45 -1.31
CA CYS A 32 -4.24 14.70 -0.96
C CYS A 32 -4.23 15.72 -2.12
N MET A 33 -3.08 15.92 -2.78
CA MET A 33 -2.97 16.81 -3.93
C MET A 33 -3.83 16.32 -5.11
N TYR A 34 -3.76 15.03 -5.40
CA TYR A 34 -4.51 14.37 -6.47
C TYR A 34 -6.02 14.55 -6.26
N GLU A 35 -6.53 14.18 -5.09
CA GLU A 35 -7.96 14.17 -4.82
C GLU A 35 -8.54 15.58 -4.78
N VAL A 36 -7.82 16.52 -4.17
CA VAL A 36 -8.22 17.93 -4.18
C VAL A 36 -8.27 18.42 -5.63
N GLY A 37 -7.23 18.16 -6.45
CA GLY A 37 -7.16 18.58 -7.84
C GLY A 37 -8.24 17.96 -8.74
N ALA A 38 -8.58 16.70 -8.48
CA ALA A 38 -9.63 15.96 -9.17
C ALA A 38 -11.04 16.36 -8.75
N SER A 39 -11.22 16.90 -7.54
CA SER A 39 -12.52 17.39 -7.08
C SER A 39 -12.95 18.67 -7.82
N ARG A 40 -14.25 18.95 -7.88
CA ARG A 40 -14.76 20.25 -8.36
C ARG A 40 -14.41 21.33 -7.33
N ARG A 41 -14.12 22.54 -7.82
CA ARG A 41 -13.68 23.69 -7.01
C ARG A 41 -14.52 23.91 -5.75
N LYS A 42 -15.85 23.79 -5.83
CA LYS A 42 -16.76 23.95 -4.67
C LYS A 42 -16.56 22.93 -3.53
N ASN A 43 -15.94 21.79 -3.82
CA ASN A 43 -15.76 20.66 -2.89
C ASN A 43 -14.31 20.51 -2.40
N HIS A 44 -13.38 21.36 -2.83
CA HIS A 44 -11.95 21.17 -2.61
C HIS A 44 -11.56 21.13 -1.12
N LEU A 45 -12.11 22.04 -0.29
CA LEU A 45 -11.82 22.13 1.13
C LEU A 45 -12.39 20.93 1.90
N HIS A 46 -13.60 20.49 1.53
CA HIS A 46 -14.19 19.28 2.09
C HIS A 46 -13.40 18.02 1.72
N THR A 47 -12.85 17.96 0.51
CA THR A 47 -11.99 16.84 0.06
C THR A 47 -10.65 16.83 0.79
N LEU A 48 -10.05 18.00 1.01
CA LEU A 48 -8.82 18.19 1.78
C LEU A 48 -9.00 17.70 3.23
N MET A 49 -10.04 18.19 3.92
CA MET A 49 -10.28 17.81 5.32
C MET A 49 -10.53 16.32 5.49
N LYS A 50 -11.21 15.68 4.53
CA LYS A 50 -11.42 14.23 4.53
C LYS A 50 -10.11 13.44 4.43
N ASN A 51 -9.18 13.87 3.57
CA ASN A 51 -7.86 13.24 3.46
C ASN A 51 -7.05 13.40 4.74
N ILE A 52 -6.90 14.64 5.24
CA ILE A 52 -6.08 14.91 6.42
C ILE A 52 -6.55 14.12 7.64
N MET A 53 -7.86 13.94 7.81
CA MET A 53 -8.40 13.19 8.94
C MET A 53 -8.08 11.68 8.91
N ILE A 54 -7.69 11.11 7.77
CA ILE A 54 -7.23 9.71 7.70
C ILE A 54 -6.00 9.51 8.61
N ILE A 55 -5.08 10.48 8.63
CA ILE A 55 -3.85 10.42 9.43
C ILE A 55 -4.15 10.12 10.91
N PRO A 56 -4.81 11.01 11.68
CA PRO A 56 -5.03 10.77 13.10
C PRO A 56 -5.96 9.58 13.36
N LEU A 57 -7.01 9.38 12.54
CA LEU A 57 -7.99 8.33 12.76
C LEU A 57 -7.38 6.93 12.58
N VAL A 58 -6.68 6.72 11.48
CA VAL A 58 -6.04 5.42 11.20
C VAL A 58 -4.86 5.22 12.15
N THR A 59 -4.06 6.25 12.46
CA THR A 59 -2.96 6.14 13.45
C THR A 59 -3.43 5.67 14.81
N VAL A 60 -4.45 6.34 15.36
CA VAL A 60 -4.98 5.99 16.68
C VAL A 60 -5.55 4.57 16.67
N THR A 61 -6.38 4.24 15.68
CA THR A 61 -7.01 2.91 15.63
C THR A 61 -6.02 1.79 15.31
N PHE A 62 -5.02 2.06 14.49
CA PHE A 62 -3.95 1.12 14.19
C PHE A 62 -3.07 0.83 15.41
N PHE A 63 -2.78 1.85 16.23
CA PHE A 63 -2.12 1.67 17.53
C PHE A 63 -2.99 0.85 18.49
N PHE A 64 -4.29 1.16 18.59
CA PHE A 64 -5.17 0.51 19.56
C PHE A 64 -5.49 -0.96 19.26
N PHE A 65 -5.65 -1.31 17.98
CA PHE A 65 -6.03 -2.67 17.60
C PHE A 65 -5.48 -3.14 16.26
N GLY A 66 -5.14 -2.25 15.33
CA GLY A 66 -4.68 -2.68 14.00
C GLY A 66 -3.41 -3.52 14.07
N TRP A 67 -2.38 -3.06 14.76
CA TRP A 67 -1.14 -3.85 14.88
C TRP A 67 -1.36 -5.17 15.62
N TRP A 68 -2.19 -5.18 16.66
CA TRP A 68 -2.59 -6.39 17.35
C TRP A 68 -3.26 -7.43 16.42
N ILE A 69 -4.13 -7.00 15.50
CA ILE A 69 -4.79 -7.89 14.54
C ILE A 69 -3.75 -8.61 13.66
N TYR A 70 -2.71 -7.92 13.19
CA TYR A 70 -1.69 -8.53 12.33
C TYR A 70 -1.06 -9.78 12.97
N TRP A 71 -0.77 -9.70 14.26
CA TRP A 71 -0.13 -10.77 15.02
C TRP A 71 -1.11 -11.84 15.53
N ALA A 72 -2.35 -11.46 15.86
CA ALA A 72 -3.33 -12.38 16.44
C ALA A 72 -4.17 -13.16 15.40
N PHE A 73 -4.21 -12.71 14.14
CA PHE A 73 -5.07 -13.28 13.09
C PHE A 73 -4.42 -14.15 11.98
N PRO A 74 -3.15 -14.61 12.04
CA PRO A 74 -2.55 -15.37 10.93
C PRO A 74 -3.32 -16.63 10.46
N SER A 75 -4.07 -17.28 11.36
CA SER A 75 -4.89 -18.45 11.05
C SER A 75 -6.41 -18.22 11.08
N PHE A 76 -6.86 -17.11 11.66
CA PHE A 76 -8.29 -16.78 11.80
C PHE A 76 -8.90 -16.36 10.46
N PRO A 77 -10.16 -16.71 10.13
CA PRO A 77 -11.01 -17.72 10.75
C PRO A 77 -10.89 -19.10 10.08
N ILE A 78 -10.06 -19.22 9.05
CA ILE A 78 -10.12 -20.32 8.07
C ILE A 78 -9.43 -21.57 8.59
N LEU A 79 -8.21 -21.45 9.13
CA LEU A 79 -7.41 -22.59 9.60
C LEU A 79 -7.24 -22.63 11.12
N GLY A 80 -7.76 -21.64 11.83
CA GLY A 80 -7.65 -21.53 13.29
C GLY A 80 -8.47 -20.38 13.86
N GLY A 81 -8.27 -20.14 15.15
CA GLY A 81 -8.88 -19.03 15.90
C GLY A 81 -7.99 -17.80 15.99
N ILE A 82 -8.42 -16.84 16.80
CA ILE A 82 -7.62 -15.68 17.20
C ILE A 82 -6.57 -16.14 18.21
N ASP A 83 -5.30 -15.85 17.95
CA ASP A 83 -4.18 -16.14 18.84
C ASP A 83 -3.89 -14.93 19.75
N PHE A 84 -4.56 -14.91 20.90
CA PHE A 84 -4.40 -13.83 21.88
C PHE A 84 -2.99 -13.75 22.46
N ALA A 85 -2.29 -14.89 22.58
CA ALA A 85 -0.94 -14.93 23.14
C ALA A 85 0.07 -14.31 22.15
N ALA A 86 -0.04 -14.64 20.86
CA ALA A 86 0.80 -14.03 19.82
C ALA A 86 0.59 -12.50 19.70
N GLY A 87 -0.64 -12.04 19.98
CA GLY A 87 -0.97 -10.61 19.98
C GLY A 87 -0.54 -9.84 21.24
N GLU A 88 -0.23 -10.51 22.36
CA GLU A 88 -0.07 -9.86 23.68
C GLU A 88 0.99 -8.75 23.67
N ALA A 89 2.13 -9.02 23.05
CA ALA A 89 3.23 -8.05 22.90
C ALA A 89 2.89 -6.88 21.96
N ASN A 90 1.70 -6.82 21.37
CA ASN A 90 1.30 -5.76 20.44
C ASN A 90 0.04 -5.02 20.93
N LEU A 91 -0.33 -5.23 22.20
CA LEU A 91 -1.35 -4.45 22.87
C LEU A 91 -0.86 -3.02 23.17
N PRO A 92 -1.75 -2.02 23.22
CA PRO A 92 -1.40 -0.62 23.48
C PRO A 92 -0.70 -0.38 24.83
N THR A 93 -0.88 -1.31 25.78
CA THR A 93 -0.31 -1.28 27.13
C THR A 93 0.98 -2.09 27.26
N SER A 94 1.42 -2.75 26.18
CA SER A 94 2.65 -3.55 26.17
C SER A 94 3.90 -2.65 26.20
N GLU A 95 4.98 -3.12 26.84
CA GLU A 95 6.24 -2.39 26.93
C GLU A 95 6.89 -2.15 25.56
N THR A 96 6.74 -3.09 24.63
CA THR A 96 7.17 -3.01 23.21
C THR A 96 6.47 -1.91 22.41
N MET A 97 5.29 -1.47 22.86
CA MET A 97 4.52 -0.38 22.25
C MET A 97 4.80 0.98 22.92
N ALA A 98 5.73 1.02 23.87
CA ALA A 98 6.20 2.24 24.54
C ALA A 98 7.65 2.59 24.15
N THR A 99 8.22 3.61 24.78
CA THR A 99 9.65 3.91 24.64
C THR A 99 10.48 2.78 25.23
N HIS A 100 11.12 1.98 24.38
CA HIS A 100 11.82 0.77 24.79
C HIS A 100 13.28 0.74 24.29
N LEU A 101 14.26 0.98 25.16
CA LEU A 101 15.67 1.05 24.73
C LEU A 101 16.27 -0.30 24.29
N GLY A 102 15.63 -1.41 24.69
CA GLY A 102 16.01 -2.77 24.32
C GLY A 102 15.36 -3.29 23.03
N ASP A 103 14.41 -2.55 22.46
CA ASP A 103 13.71 -2.89 21.22
C ASP A 103 13.55 -1.62 20.40
N ARG A 104 14.35 -1.53 19.35
CA ARG A 104 14.48 -0.32 18.56
C ARG A 104 13.84 -0.46 17.18
N ILE A 105 13.40 -1.67 16.83
CA ILE A 105 12.93 -2.01 15.48
C ILE A 105 11.40 -1.99 15.42
N THR A 106 10.71 -2.49 16.46
CA THR A 106 9.25 -2.62 16.43
C THR A 106 8.54 -1.30 16.14
N GLY A 107 8.96 -0.19 16.75
CA GLY A 107 8.32 1.11 16.53
C GLY A 107 8.46 1.65 15.10
N VAL A 108 9.63 1.49 14.47
CA VAL A 108 9.85 1.94 13.09
C VAL A 108 9.18 1.00 12.07
N PHE A 109 9.14 -0.30 12.36
CA PHE A 109 8.45 -1.28 11.53
C PHE A 109 6.91 -1.13 11.63
N TRP A 110 6.40 -0.88 12.83
CA TRP A 110 5.02 -0.49 13.08
C TRP A 110 4.63 0.75 12.25
N ALA A 111 5.50 1.76 12.20
CA ALA A 111 5.25 2.96 11.41
C ALA A 111 5.16 2.63 9.91
N ALA A 112 6.01 1.74 9.37
CA ALA A 112 5.89 1.30 7.98
C ALA A 112 4.50 0.70 7.68
N PHE A 113 4.00 -0.20 8.55
CA PHE A 113 2.65 -0.76 8.44
C PHE A 113 1.55 0.29 8.62
N LEU A 114 1.75 1.27 9.49
CA LEU A 114 0.82 2.39 9.61
C LEU A 114 0.71 3.18 8.29
N LEU A 115 1.82 3.42 7.59
CA LEU A 115 1.80 4.16 6.33
C LEU A 115 1.18 3.36 5.18
N PHE A 116 1.32 2.03 5.18
CA PHE A 116 0.51 1.14 4.35
C PHE A 116 -0.99 1.28 4.66
N SER A 117 -1.35 1.37 5.94
CA SER A 117 -2.73 1.57 6.41
C SER A 117 -3.35 2.86 5.89
N TRP A 118 -2.60 3.97 5.96
CA TRP A 118 -3.05 5.26 5.40
C TRP A 118 -3.25 5.16 3.90
N THR A 119 -2.36 4.45 3.21
CA THR A 119 -2.45 4.23 1.76
C THR A 119 -3.73 3.46 1.40
N ALA A 120 -4.04 2.37 2.12
CA ALA A 120 -5.27 1.60 1.92
C ALA A 120 -6.54 2.46 2.09
N ALA A 121 -6.57 3.31 3.13
CA ALA A 121 -7.68 4.24 3.35
C ALA A 121 -7.77 5.34 2.27
N SER A 122 -6.63 5.88 1.81
CA SER A 122 -6.58 6.88 0.74
C SER A 122 -7.06 6.34 -0.61
N ILE A 123 -6.77 5.06 -0.94
CA ILE A 123 -7.32 4.41 -2.14
C ILE A 123 -8.86 4.47 -2.15
N VAL A 124 -9.47 4.15 -1.00
CA VAL A 124 -10.93 4.21 -0.86
C VAL A 124 -11.42 5.66 -0.92
N SER A 125 -10.74 6.60 -0.26
CA SER A 125 -11.08 8.03 -0.29
C SER A 125 -11.16 8.56 -1.73
N GLY A 126 -10.14 8.30 -2.54
CA GLY A 126 -10.09 8.71 -3.95
C GLY A 126 -11.26 8.18 -4.78
N ALA A 127 -11.67 6.92 -4.55
CA ALA A 127 -12.78 6.30 -5.26
C ALA A 127 -14.15 6.97 -4.96
N VAL A 128 -14.33 7.44 -3.72
CA VAL A 128 -15.60 8.01 -3.21
C VAL A 128 -15.64 9.54 -3.20
N ILE A 129 -14.68 10.18 -3.87
CA ILE A 129 -14.56 11.64 -4.01
C ILE A 129 -15.92 12.33 -4.22
N GLU A 130 -16.06 13.48 -3.55
CA GLU A 130 -17.21 14.39 -3.56
C GLU A 130 -18.56 13.90 -3.02
N ARG A 131 -18.82 12.59 -2.97
CA ARG A 131 -20.18 12.06 -2.74
C ARG A 131 -20.39 11.31 -1.44
N ILE A 132 -19.32 10.88 -0.77
CA ILE A 132 -19.42 10.33 0.59
C ILE A 132 -19.43 11.44 1.65
N ARG A 133 -20.21 11.23 2.72
CA ARG A 133 -20.16 12.05 3.94
C ARG A 133 -18.86 11.79 4.70
N SER A 134 -18.29 12.79 5.36
CA SER A 134 -17.02 12.66 6.08
C SER A 134 -17.05 11.59 7.17
N SER A 135 -18.11 11.56 8.00
CA SER A 135 -18.24 10.55 9.05
C SER A 135 -18.26 9.12 8.51
N ALA A 136 -18.95 8.89 7.39
CA ALA A 136 -18.96 7.58 6.73
C ALA A 136 -17.58 7.22 6.19
N LEU A 137 -16.88 8.17 5.54
CA LEU A 137 -15.51 7.94 5.08
C LEU A 137 -14.57 7.60 6.24
N TRP A 138 -14.70 8.27 7.39
CA TRP A 138 -13.87 8.02 8.56
C TRP A 138 -14.06 6.62 9.13
N VAL A 139 -15.30 6.14 9.20
CA VAL A 139 -15.58 4.74 9.56
C VAL A 139 -14.96 3.80 8.54
N HIS A 140 -15.14 4.05 7.23
CA HIS A 140 -14.54 3.22 6.20
C HIS A 140 -13.01 3.24 6.24
N ALA A 141 -12.39 4.38 6.56
CA ALA A 141 -10.93 4.52 6.69
C ALA A 141 -10.39 3.68 7.84
N VAL A 142 -11.07 3.66 8.99
CA VAL A 142 -10.73 2.78 10.11
C VAL A 142 -10.91 1.31 9.75
N LEU A 143 -12.02 0.96 9.09
CA LEU A 143 -12.29 -0.42 8.70
C LEU A 143 -11.26 -0.95 7.69
N ILE A 144 -11.04 -0.23 6.59
CA ILE A 144 -10.07 -0.69 5.59
C ILE A 144 -8.64 -0.56 6.10
N GLY A 145 -8.30 0.50 6.83
CA GLY A 145 -6.93 0.85 7.23
C GLY A 145 -6.47 0.21 8.54
N SER A 146 -7.37 -0.23 9.43
CA SER A 146 -6.95 -0.82 10.71
C SER A 146 -7.52 -2.22 10.92
N VAL A 147 -8.35 -2.74 10.01
CA VAL A 147 -8.97 -4.06 10.14
C VAL A 147 -8.76 -4.90 8.88
N TRP A 148 -9.42 -4.57 7.77
CA TRP A 148 -9.53 -5.50 6.64
C TRP A 148 -8.22 -5.77 5.92
N TRP A 149 -7.44 -4.73 5.61
CA TRP A 149 -6.13 -4.95 4.98
C TRP A 149 -5.13 -5.62 5.94
N ILE A 150 -5.28 -5.39 7.25
CA ILE A 150 -4.41 -6.02 8.25
C ILE A 150 -4.70 -7.51 8.39
N ILE A 151 -5.97 -7.92 8.31
CA ILE A 151 -6.33 -9.33 8.26
C ILE A 151 -5.70 -9.97 7.02
N ASP A 152 -5.75 -9.31 5.86
CA ASP A 152 -5.14 -9.81 4.63
C ASP A 152 -3.61 -9.89 4.74
N ALA A 153 -2.97 -8.91 5.37
CA ALA A 153 -1.55 -8.95 5.72
C ALA A 153 -1.22 -10.07 6.73
N ALA A 154 -2.08 -10.33 7.72
CA ALA A 154 -1.89 -11.44 8.66
C ALA A 154 -1.93 -12.79 7.94
N TRP A 155 -2.74 -12.91 6.90
CA TRP A 155 -2.84 -14.14 6.10
C TRP A 155 -1.69 -14.28 5.11
N GLY A 156 -1.34 -13.18 4.45
CA GLY A 156 -0.50 -13.15 3.26
C GLY A 156 0.92 -12.65 3.48
N TRP A 157 1.26 -12.00 4.60
CA TRP A 157 2.61 -11.49 4.92
C TRP A 157 3.18 -12.02 6.22
N HIS A 158 2.34 -12.35 7.21
CA HIS A 158 2.82 -12.93 8.44
C HIS A 158 3.46 -14.30 8.17
N TYR A 159 4.59 -14.60 8.81
CA TYR A 159 5.30 -15.87 8.61
C TYR A 159 4.43 -17.09 8.94
N ALA A 160 3.56 -16.98 9.95
CA ALA A 160 2.56 -18.00 10.31
C ALA A 160 1.23 -17.88 9.55
N GLY A 161 1.13 -16.98 8.58
CA GLY A 161 -0.08 -16.72 7.80
C GLY A 161 -0.50 -17.95 6.99
N TRP A 162 -1.79 -18.29 7.01
CA TRP A 162 -2.26 -19.51 6.38
C TRP A 162 -2.07 -19.52 4.85
N MET A 163 -2.15 -18.36 4.18
CA MET A 163 -1.92 -18.26 2.74
C MET A 163 -0.45 -18.52 2.41
N VAL A 164 0.46 -18.00 3.24
CA VAL A 164 1.91 -18.26 3.10
C VAL A 164 2.21 -19.74 3.33
N GLN A 165 1.77 -20.28 4.48
CA GLN A 165 2.13 -21.63 4.94
C GLN A 165 1.46 -22.77 4.15
N LYS A 166 0.24 -22.56 3.63
CA LYS A 166 -0.56 -23.63 2.98
C LYS A 166 -0.77 -23.44 1.49
N LEU A 167 -0.81 -22.20 1.00
CA LEU A 167 -1.04 -21.93 -0.42
C LEU A 167 0.23 -21.55 -1.18
N GLY A 168 1.34 -21.26 -0.48
CA GLY A 168 2.53 -20.71 -1.12
C GLY A 168 2.28 -19.31 -1.69
N TYR A 169 1.41 -18.53 -1.03
CA TYR A 169 1.10 -17.17 -1.46
C TYR A 169 2.35 -16.30 -1.43
N HIS A 170 2.56 -15.53 -2.51
CA HIS A 170 3.71 -14.65 -2.65
C HIS A 170 3.28 -13.31 -3.24
N ASP A 171 3.45 -12.27 -2.43
CA ASP A 171 3.11 -10.89 -2.75
C ASP A 171 4.11 -9.96 -2.06
N ALA A 172 5.34 -9.88 -2.57
CA ALA A 172 6.44 -9.24 -1.84
C ALA A 172 6.26 -7.72 -1.64
N TYR A 173 5.55 -7.05 -2.55
CA TYR A 173 5.37 -5.59 -2.54
C TYR A 173 3.90 -5.16 -2.63
N ALA A 174 2.99 -5.98 -2.10
CA ALA A 174 1.60 -5.63 -1.77
C ALA A 174 0.61 -5.38 -2.93
N SER A 175 0.77 -6.03 -4.09
CA SER A 175 -0.27 -5.99 -5.14
C SER A 175 -1.62 -6.49 -4.63
N GLY A 176 -1.60 -7.56 -3.84
CA GLY A 176 -2.78 -8.23 -3.30
C GLY A 176 -3.19 -7.64 -1.96
N VAL A 177 -2.33 -7.81 -0.95
CA VAL A 177 -2.64 -7.58 0.47
C VAL A 177 -2.93 -6.12 0.83
N ILE A 178 -2.60 -5.19 -0.07
CA ILE A 178 -2.99 -3.77 0.06
C ILE A 178 -3.86 -3.36 -1.13
N HIS A 179 -3.33 -3.44 -2.35
CA HIS A 179 -3.98 -2.79 -3.49
C HIS A 179 -5.23 -3.53 -3.97
N ALA A 180 -5.20 -4.87 -4.04
CA ALA A 180 -6.37 -5.65 -4.45
C ALA A 180 -7.48 -5.60 -3.40
N ILE A 181 -7.16 -5.77 -2.11
CA ILE A 181 -8.16 -5.68 -1.03
C ILE A 181 -8.77 -4.28 -0.95
N ALA A 182 -7.97 -3.20 -1.05
CA ALA A 182 -8.47 -1.84 -1.04
C ALA A 182 -9.32 -1.53 -2.29
N GLY A 183 -8.92 -2.05 -3.47
CA GLY A 183 -9.69 -1.93 -4.71
C GLY A 183 -11.04 -2.66 -4.64
N GLY A 184 -11.04 -3.89 -4.13
CA GLY A 184 -12.26 -4.68 -3.92
C GLY A 184 -13.19 -4.04 -2.88
N TYR A 185 -12.62 -3.53 -1.79
CA TYR A 185 -13.36 -2.79 -0.77
C TYR A 185 -13.97 -1.50 -1.34
N ALA A 186 -13.20 -0.72 -2.11
CA ALA A 186 -13.69 0.46 -2.79
C ALA A 186 -14.85 0.10 -3.73
N LEU A 187 -14.71 -0.96 -4.53
CA LEU A 187 -15.79 -1.44 -5.40
C LEU A 187 -17.07 -1.77 -4.62
N ALA A 188 -16.96 -2.46 -3.47
CA ALA A 188 -18.10 -2.76 -2.61
C ALA A 188 -18.82 -1.50 -2.13
N VAL A 189 -18.07 -0.48 -1.69
CA VAL A 189 -18.63 0.82 -1.29
C VAL A 189 -19.28 1.52 -2.48
N LEU A 190 -18.65 1.47 -3.65
CA LEU A 190 -19.13 2.12 -4.88
C LEU A 190 -20.45 1.55 -5.39
N MET A 191 -20.62 0.23 -5.31
CA MET A 191 -21.87 -0.44 -5.73
C MET A 191 -23.09 0.06 -4.95
N VAL A 192 -22.91 0.45 -3.68
CA VAL A 192 -23.99 0.97 -2.83
C VAL A 192 -24.09 2.50 -2.95
N LEU A 193 -22.96 3.21 -2.99
CA LEU A 193 -22.91 4.67 -2.98
C LEU A 193 -23.37 5.29 -4.32
N GLY A 194 -23.17 4.57 -5.43
CA GLY A 194 -23.57 5.00 -6.76
C GLY A 194 -22.67 6.08 -7.39
N PRO A 195 -23.04 6.57 -8.59
CA PRO A 195 -22.24 7.49 -9.36
C PRO A 195 -22.30 8.94 -8.85
N ARG A 196 -21.30 9.74 -9.23
CA ARG A 196 -21.30 11.18 -8.96
C ARG A 196 -22.43 11.87 -9.74
N ILE A 197 -23.06 12.86 -9.11
CA ILE A 197 -24.04 13.74 -9.77
C ILE A 197 -23.39 14.40 -11.01
N GLY A 198 -24.01 14.19 -12.16
CA GLY A 198 -23.55 14.67 -13.47
C GLY A 198 -22.66 13.69 -14.24
N LYS A 199 -22.32 12.52 -13.67
CA LYS A 199 -21.51 11.49 -14.35
C LYS A 199 -22.24 10.84 -15.53
N PHE A 200 -23.56 10.69 -15.44
CA PHE A 200 -24.40 10.15 -16.50
C PHE A 200 -25.46 11.16 -16.90
N ALA A 201 -25.72 11.27 -18.20
CA ALA A 201 -26.83 12.02 -18.76
C ALA A 201 -28.18 11.33 -18.45
N ALA A 202 -29.30 12.00 -18.75
CA ALA A 202 -30.64 11.45 -18.50
C ALA A 202 -30.94 10.18 -19.31
N ASP A 203 -30.26 9.99 -20.44
CA ASP A 203 -30.31 8.79 -21.30
C ASP A 203 -29.29 7.71 -20.88
N GLY A 204 -28.55 7.92 -19.79
CA GLY A 204 -27.48 7.03 -19.32
C GLY A 204 -26.11 7.25 -19.97
N THR A 205 -25.99 8.18 -20.93
CA THR A 205 -24.70 8.44 -21.60
C THR A 205 -23.64 8.92 -20.61
N PRO A 206 -22.45 8.27 -20.54
CA PRO A 206 -21.37 8.71 -19.67
C PRO A 206 -20.82 10.09 -20.04
N ARG A 207 -20.45 10.88 -19.01
CA ARG A 207 -19.83 12.20 -19.13
C ARG A 207 -18.57 12.26 -18.31
N ASP A 208 -17.53 12.88 -18.85
CA ASP A 208 -16.32 13.14 -18.08
C ASP A 208 -16.52 14.31 -17.13
N ILE A 209 -15.99 14.15 -15.91
CA ILE A 209 -15.91 15.21 -14.91
C ILE A 209 -14.44 15.60 -14.84
N PRO A 210 -14.02 16.64 -15.59
CA PRO A 210 -12.62 17.02 -15.63
C PRO A 210 -12.14 17.53 -14.26
N PRO A 211 -10.85 17.30 -13.93
CA PRO A 211 -10.25 17.84 -12.71
C PRO A 211 -10.26 19.37 -12.76
N HIS A 212 -10.50 20.02 -11.62
CA HIS A 212 -10.47 21.49 -11.58
C HIS A 212 -9.03 22.04 -11.69
N ASN A 213 -8.03 21.24 -11.31
CA ASN A 213 -6.61 21.58 -11.45
C ASN A 213 -5.81 20.35 -11.91
N PRO A 214 -5.69 20.14 -13.23
CA PRO A 214 -4.95 19.00 -13.80
C PRO A 214 -3.47 18.97 -13.38
N TRP A 215 -2.85 20.13 -13.20
CA TRP A 215 -1.43 20.19 -12.78
C TRP A 215 -1.25 19.67 -11.36
N MET A 216 -2.16 20.02 -10.44
CA MET A 216 -2.12 19.51 -9.07
C MET A 216 -2.37 17.99 -9.01
N VAL A 217 -3.22 17.47 -9.92
CA VAL A 217 -3.39 16.02 -10.11
C VAL A 217 -2.08 15.36 -10.52
N THR A 218 -1.39 15.92 -11.53
CA THR A 218 -0.08 15.41 -11.99
C THR A 218 0.98 15.44 -10.89
N LEU A 219 1.11 16.56 -10.18
CA LEU A 219 2.04 16.68 -9.05
C LEU A 219 1.72 15.65 -7.95
N GLY A 220 0.44 15.42 -7.68
CA GLY A 220 -0.01 14.39 -6.74
C GLY A 220 0.50 13.00 -7.15
N ILE A 221 0.34 12.62 -8.42
CA ILE A 221 0.81 11.31 -8.91
C ILE A 221 2.34 11.18 -8.81
N PHE A 222 3.11 12.24 -9.12
CA PHE A 222 4.57 12.20 -8.98
C PHE A 222 5.05 12.13 -7.52
N MET A 223 4.31 12.74 -6.59
CA MET A 223 4.55 12.53 -5.16
C MET A 223 4.27 11.07 -4.75
N ILE A 224 3.21 10.46 -5.29
CA ILE A 224 2.93 9.02 -5.08
C ILE A 224 4.09 8.18 -5.62
N TYR A 225 4.58 8.42 -6.84
CA TYR A 225 5.74 7.69 -7.39
C TYR A 225 6.97 7.79 -6.50
N THR A 226 7.22 8.98 -5.96
CA THR A 226 8.36 9.20 -5.07
C THR A 226 8.20 8.41 -3.78
N GLY A 227 7.00 8.46 -3.18
CA GLY A 227 6.73 7.71 -1.94
C GLY A 227 6.71 6.19 -2.13
N PHE A 228 6.41 5.71 -3.34
CA PHE A 228 6.47 4.28 -3.67
C PHE A 228 7.87 3.66 -3.57
N TRP A 229 8.93 4.46 -3.68
CA TRP A 229 10.29 3.99 -3.35
C TRP A 229 10.42 3.64 -1.86
N GLY A 230 9.85 4.47 -0.99
CA GLY A 230 9.75 4.18 0.44
C GLY A 230 8.89 2.95 0.71
N PHE A 231 7.76 2.82 0.00
CA PHE A 231 6.86 1.66 0.09
C PHE A 231 7.59 0.36 -0.22
N TYR A 232 8.30 0.32 -1.34
CA TYR A 232 9.06 -0.85 -1.76
C TYR A 232 10.21 -1.16 -0.80
N ALA A 233 10.93 -0.13 -0.34
CA ALA A 233 11.98 -0.30 0.64
C ALA A 233 11.43 -0.88 1.96
N ALA A 234 10.29 -0.38 2.45
CA ALA A 234 9.63 -0.84 3.67
C ALA A 234 9.15 -2.31 3.61
N CYS A 235 8.95 -2.87 2.41
CA CYS A 235 8.65 -4.29 2.22
C CYS A 235 9.89 -5.20 2.32
N ASN A 236 11.09 -4.63 2.45
CA ASN A 236 12.31 -5.39 2.65
C ASN A 236 12.74 -5.31 4.12
N VAL A 237 13.47 -6.33 4.56
CA VAL A 237 14.16 -6.34 5.84
C VAL A 237 15.67 -6.41 5.60
N PRO A 238 16.44 -5.36 5.96
CA PRO A 238 17.86 -5.29 5.66
C PRO A 238 18.73 -6.08 6.64
N LEU A 239 19.92 -6.51 6.17
CA LEU A 239 21.01 -7.05 6.99
C LEU A 239 20.61 -8.16 7.98
N ILE A 240 19.73 -9.08 7.57
CA ILE A 240 19.36 -10.21 8.39
C ILE A 240 20.43 -11.31 8.32
N SER A 241 20.91 -11.75 9.49
CA SER A 241 21.66 -13.01 9.60
C SER A 241 20.72 -14.18 9.91
N PRO A 242 21.03 -15.40 9.40
CA PRO A 242 20.28 -16.62 9.72
C PRO A 242 20.21 -16.95 11.22
N GLU A 243 21.18 -16.50 12.03
CA GLU A 243 21.18 -16.76 13.46
C GLU A 243 20.11 -15.98 14.24
N VAL A 244 19.60 -14.86 13.69
CA VAL A 244 18.72 -13.92 14.41
C VAL A 244 17.24 -14.29 14.31
N ILE A 245 16.84 -15.17 13.38
CA ILE A 245 15.41 -15.50 13.13
C ILE A 245 15.09 -16.95 13.45
N ASP A 246 15.50 -17.44 14.63
CA ASP A 246 15.06 -18.72 15.22
C ASP A 246 14.94 -19.89 14.22
N GLY A 247 15.90 -20.02 13.29
CA GLY A 247 15.93 -21.07 12.27
C GLY A 247 15.02 -20.91 11.05
N GLN A 248 14.32 -19.78 10.88
CA GLN A 248 13.49 -19.50 9.68
C GLN A 248 14.32 -19.25 8.43
N ILE A 249 15.56 -18.78 8.57
CA ILE A 249 16.53 -18.66 7.47
C ILE A 249 17.71 -19.58 7.77
N THR A 250 18.22 -20.28 6.75
CA THR A 250 19.48 -21.05 6.81
C THR A 250 20.46 -20.51 5.77
N GLY A 251 21.75 -20.36 6.09
CA GLY A 251 22.80 -20.05 5.10
C GLY A 251 23.66 -18.82 5.43
N THR A 252 23.86 -17.93 4.44
CA THR A 252 24.66 -16.71 4.58
C THR A 252 23.80 -15.49 4.89
N THR A 253 24.37 -14.49 5.57
CA THR A 253 23.76 -13.16 5.73
C THR A 253 23.51 -12.51 4.37
N TRP A 254 22.31 -11.98 4.18
CA TRP A 254 21.91 -11.25 2.97
C TRP A 254 21.86 -9.75 3.25
N THR A 255 22.19 -8.93 2.25
CA THR A 255 22.14 -7.47 2.40
C THR A 255 20.70 -6.95 2.48
N ALA A 256 19.76 -7.63 1.85
CA ALA A 256 18.32 -7.41 1.97
C ALA A 256 17.55 -8.72 1.80
N THR A 257 16.42 -8.83 2.50
CA THR A 257 15.41 -9.87 2.31
C THR A 257 14.04 -9.22 2.06
N ASN A 258 13.13 -9.92 1.40
CA ASN A 258 11.75 -9.47 1.25
C ASN A 258 10.95 -9.70 2.56
N ILE A 259 9.66 -9.36 2.56
CA ILE A 259 8.78 -9.54 3.73
C ILE A 259 8.64 -11.01 4.20
N TYR A 260 8.90 -11.97 3.30
CA TYR A 260 8.93 -13.40 3.58
C TYR A 260 10.31 -13.90 3.99
N LEU A 261 11.26 -12.99 4.25
CA LEU A 261 12.64 -13.30 4.61
C LEU A 261 13.43 -14.03 3.50
N GLY A 262 12.92 -14.00 2.27
CA GLY A 262 13.59 -14.52 1.09
C GLY A 262 14.67 -13.55 0.57
N PRO A 263 15.81 -14.03 0.03
CA PRO A 263 16.88 -13.17 -0.47
C PRO A 263 16.40 -12.21 -1.57
N THR A 264 16.79 -10.93 -1.47
CA THR A 264 16.56 -9.94 -2.53
C THR A 264 17.73 -8.95 -2.62
N SER A 265 17.68 -8.02 -3.57
CA SER A 265 18.65 -6.92 -3.64
C SER A 265 17.99 -5.63 -4.06
N LEU A 266 18.45 -4.51 -3.50
CA LEU A 266 17.98 -3.17 -3.90
C LEU A 266 18.21 -2.90 -5.39
N GLY A 267 19.24 -3.50 -5.99
CA GLY A 267 19.50 -3.41 -7.43
C GLY A 267 18.40 -4.07 -8.27
N ALA A 268 18.03 -5.30 -7.95
CA ALA A 268 16.95 -6.01 -8.64
C ALA A 268 15.62 -5.25 -8.52
N ILE A 269 15.29 -4.81 -7.31
CA ILE A 269 14.08 -4.04 -7.03
C ILE A 269 14.07 -2.73 -7.82
N THR A 270 15.20 -2.03 -7.89
CA THR A 270 15.32 -0.76 -8.64
C THR A 270 15.03 -0.97 -10.13
N PHE A 271 15.62 -2.00 -10.74
CA PHE A 271 15.34 -2.31 -12.14
C PHE A 271 13.86 -2.66 -12.33
N ASN A 272 13.32 -3.58 -11.55
CA ASN A 272 11.95 -4.05 -11.74
C ASN A 272 10.90 -2.96 -11.46
N PHE A 273 11.14 -2.07 -10.49
CA PHE A 273 10.32 -0.88 -10.25
C PHE A 273 10.32 0.05 -11.47
N LEU A 274 11.49 0.44 -11.96
CA LEU A 274 11.59 1.38 -13.08
C LEU A 274 11.04 0.79 -14.39
N LEU A 275 11.26 -0.50 -14.63
CA LEU A 275 10.78 -1.18 -15.83
C LEU A 275 9.26 -1.36 -15.79
N SER A 276 8.67 -1.75 -14.66
CA SER A 276 7.21 -1.83 -14.52
C SER A 276 6.52 -0.47 -14.64
N LEU A 277 7.09 0.58 -14.01
CA LEU A 277 6.64 1.96 -14.18
C LEU A 277 6.69 2.39 -15.65
N SER A 278 7.81 2.14 -16.32
CA SER A 278 8.00 2.49 -17.74
C SER A 278 7.02 1.76 -18.64
N GLY A 279 6.80 0.47 -18.40
CA GLY A 279 5.81 -0.33 -19.13
C GLY A 279 4.41 0.26 -19.00
N GLY A 280 4.02 0.62 -17.78
CA GLY A 280 2.72 1.22 -17.52
C GLY A 280 2.53 2.59 -18.16
N LEU A 281 3.55 3.46 -18.09
CA LEU A 281 3.57 4.77 -18.75
C LEU A 281 3.43 4.62 -20.28
N MET A 282 4.28 3.79 -20.89
CA MET A 282 4.32 3.61 -22.34
C MET A 282 3.03 3.00 -22.88
N ALA A 283 2.56 1.90 -22.27
CA ALA A 283 1.35 1.23 -22.72
C ALA A 283 0.12 2.14 -22.59
N SER A 284 0.03 2.87 -21.47
CA SER A 284 -1.09 3.77 -21.22
C SER A 284 -1.09 4.97 -22.14
N TYR A 285 0.09 5.56 -22.42
CA TYR A 285 0.23 6.62 -23.42
C TYR A 285 -0.28 6.18 -24.79
N LEU A 286 0.08 4.97 -25.23
CA LEU A 286 -0.32 4.45 -26.53
C LEU A 286 -1.82 4.20 -26.62
N ILE A 287 -2.41 3.49 -25.65
CA ILE A 287 -3.84 3.13 -25.70
C ILE A 287 -4.78 4.33 -25.46
N SER A 288 -4.32 5.31 -24.68
CA SER A 288 -5.09 6.53 -24.36
C SER A 288 -4.86 7.67 -25.34
N LYS A 289 -3.96 7.48 -26.32
CA LYS A 289 -3.54 8.50 -27.31
C LYS A 289 -2.94 9.75 -26.65
N GLY A 290 -2.13 9.53 -25.61
CA GLY A 290 -1.44 10.60 -24.90
C GLY A 290 -2.29 11.36 -23.88
N ASP A 291 -3.42 10.79 -23.44
CA ASP A 291 -4.17 11.37 -22.33
C ASP A 291 -3.31 11.36 -21.04
N PRO A 292 -3.07 12.53 -20.41
CA PRO A 292 -2.18 12.62 -19.24
C PRO A 292 -2.68 11.83 -18.03
N PHE A 293 -4.00 11.83 -17.80
CA PHE A 293 -4.58 11.13 -16.65
C PHE A 293 -4.31 9.63 -16.78
N TRP A 294 -4.59 9.05 -17.95
CA TRP A 294 -4.32 7.64 -18.22
C TRP A 294 -2.84 7.31 -18.24
N THR A 295 -2.01 8.17 -18.83
CA THR A 295 -0.56 7.92 -18.92
C THR A 295 0.04 7.81 -17.52
N PHE A 296 -0.20 8.80 -16.65
CA PHE A 296 0.36 8.81 -15.30
C PHE A 296 -0.32 7.81 -14.37
N SER A 297 -1.64 7.66 -14.41
CA SER A 297 -2.30 6.63 -13.59
C SER A 297 -1.88 5.21 -14.03
N GLY A 298 -1.58 5.05 -15.31
CA GLY A 298 -1.09 3.82 -15.92
C GLY A 298 0.29 3.41 -15.46
N GLY A 299 1.21 4.36 -15.28
CA GLY A 299 2.50 4.10 -14.65
C GLY A 299 2.36 3.54 -13.23
N LEU A 300 1.46 4.13 -12.43
CA LEU A 300 1.14 3.65 -11.08
C LEU A 300 0.54 2.24 -11.10
N ALA A 301 -0.44 2.01 -11.98
CA ALA A 301 -1.04 0.69 -12.17
C ALA A 301 -0.03 -0.36 -12.66
N GLY A 302 0.96 0.05 -13.45
CA GLY A 302 2.06 -0.82 -13.89
C GLY A 302 2.96 -1.26 -12.74
N ILE A 303 3.37 -0.32 -11.87
CA ILE A 303 4.11 -0.64 -10.63
C ILE A 303 3.29 -1.64 -9.79
N ILE A 304 2.07 -1.25 -9.41
CA ILE A 304 1.18 -2.04 -8.55
C ILE A 304 0.93 -3.43 -9.15
N GLY A 305 0.74 -3.53 -10.46
CA GLY A 305 0.48 -4.78 -11.15
C GLY A 305 1.65 -5.76 -11.12
N ALA A 306 2.89 -5.25 -11.09
CA ALA A 306 4.10 -6.05 -11.04
C ALA A 306 4.67 -6.21 -9.61
N SER A 307 4.04 -5.63 -8.59
CA SER A 307 4.56 -5.62 -7.22
C SER A 307 4.61 -7.01 -6.58
N ALA A 308 3.67 -7.91 -6.84
CA ALA A 308 3.60 -9.21 -6.16
C ALA A 308 4.86 -10.06 -6.31
N GLY A 309 5.44 -10.12 -7.52
CA GLY A 309 6.65 -10.90 -7.80
C GLY A 309 7.85 -10.03 -8.19
N ASN A 310 7.89 -8.76 -7.77
CA ASN A 310 8.95 -7.84 -8.18
C ASN A 310 10.35 -8.25 -7.70
N ASP A 311 10.44 -9.13 -6.70
CA ASP A 311 11.66 -9.78 -6.22
C ASP A 311 12.05 -11.03 -7.02
N LEU A 312 11.11 -11.59 -7.80
CA LEU A 312 11.29 -12.82 -8.58
C LEU A 312 11.47 -12.56 -10.08
N TYR A 313 10.90 -11.47 -10.59
CA TYR A 313 10.85 -11.21 -12.02
C TYR A 313 12.21 -10.80 -12.58
N HIS A 314 12.45 -11.17 -13.84
CA HIS A 314 13.41 -10.47 -14.67
C HIS A 314 12.87 -9.06 -15.01
N PRO A 315 13.72 -8.01 -15.15
CA PRO A 315 13.25 -6.66 -15.49
C PRO A 315 12.38 -6.57 -16.75
N MET A 316 12.64 -7.43 -17.74
CA MET A 316 11.79 -7.53 -18.93
C MET A 316 10.39 -8.09 -18.63
N GLN A 317 10.26 -9.03 -17.67
CA GLN A 317 8.95 -9.52 -17.23
C GLN A 317 8.21 -8.42 -16.48
N ALA A 318 8.89 -7.69 -15.58
CA ALA A 318 8.31 -6.55 -14.88
C ALA A 318 7.81 -5.46 -15.86
N LEU A 319 8.56 -5.17 -16.92
CA LEU A 319 8.15 -4.27 -18.02
C LEU A 319 6.85 -4.74 -18.69
N ILE A 320 6.78 -6.01 -19.06
CA ILE A 320 5.64 -6.59 -19.78
C ILE A 320 4.40 -6.62 -18.88
N ILE A 321 4.53 -7.07 -17.64
CA ILE A 321 3.43 -7.07 -16.67
C ILE A 321 2.95 -5.64 -16.42
N GLY A 322 3.89 -4.72 -16.21
CA GLY A 322 3.62 -3.30 -16.02
C GLY A 322 2.89 -2.65 -17.19
N ALA A 323 3.11 -3.13 -18.42
CA ALA A 323 2.38 -2.70 -19.61
C ALA A 323 0.96 -3.30 -19.70
N ILE A 324 0.81 -4.61 -19.43
CA ILE A 324 -0.46 -5.34 -19.61
C ILE A 324 -1.52 -4.87 -18.62
N VAL A 325 -1.15 -4.72 -17.34
CA VAL A 325 -2.11 -4.40 -16.27
C VAL A 325 -2.90 -3.11 -16.53
N PRO A 326 -2.27 -1.95 -16.82
CA PRO A 326 -3.03 -0.75 -17.13
C PRO A 326 -3.81 -0.82 -18.44
N MET A 327 -3.38 -1.62 -19.43
CA MET A 327 -4.18 -1.86 -20.63
C MET A 327 -5.51 -2.56 -20.30
N LEU A 328 -5.48 -3.52 -19.37
CA LEU A 328 -6.68 -4.18 -18.87
C LEU A 328 -7.55 -3.20 -18.07
N ALA A 329 -6.95 -2.41 -17.18
CA ALA A 329 -7.65 -1.41 -16.38
C ALA A 329 -8.35 -0.35 -17.26
N TYR A 330 -7.68 0.14 -18.30
CA TYR A 330 -8.23 1.07 -19.28
C TYR A 330 -9.47 0.48 -19.97
N LYS A 331 -9.37 -0.75 -20.48
CA LYS A 331 -10.51 -1.42 -21.13
C LYS A 331 -11.66 -1.66 -20.15
N LEU A 332 -11.34 -2.09 -18.92
CA LEU A 332 -12.34 -2.36 -17.90
C LEU A 332 -13.08 -1.09 -17.48
N HIS A 333 -12.39 0.04 -17.37
CA HIS A 333 -13.01 1.33 -17.05
C HIS A 333 -14.15 1.67 -18.01
N TYR A 334 -13.88 1.68 -19.33
CA TYR A 334 -14.90 2.01 -20.32
C TYR A 334 -15.97 0.92 -20.46
N TYR A 335 -15.65 -0.33 -20.11
CA TYR A 335 -16.65 -1.39 -20.04
C TYR A 335 -17.63 -1.15 -18.88
N VAL A 336 -17.11 -0.95 -17.67
CA VAL A 336 -17.90 -0.75 -16.44
C VAL A 336 -18.72 0.53 -16.54
N GLU A 337 -18.16 1.60 -17.11
CA GLU A 337 -18.87 2.86 -17.26
C GLU A 337 -20.15 2.77 -18.11
N ARG A 338 -20.24 1.76 -18.99
CA ARG A 338 -21.37 1.57 -19.92
C ARG A 338 -22.37 0.50 -19.46
N ARG A 339 -22.17 -0.10 -18.29
CA ARG A 339 -22.99 -1.20 -17.76
C ARG A 339 -23.80 -0.74 -16.56
#